data_AF-A0A952I3V0-F1
#
_entry.id   AF-A0A952I3V0-F1
#
_cell.length_a   1.000
_cell.length_b   1.000
_cell.length_c   1.000
_cell.angle_alpha   90.00
_cell.angle_beta   90.00
_cell.angle_gamma   90.00
#
_symmetry.space_group_name_H-M   'P 1'
#
loop_
_entity.id
_entity.type
_entity.pdbx_description
1 polymer ?
#
loop_
_entity_poly.entity_id
_entity_poly.type
_entity_poly.pdbx_seq_one_letter_code
_entity_poly.pdbx_strand_id
1 'polypeptide(L)'
;MVRDKIIVLLLFVFMGLQPVFSQNLSSEDKEKIRYEAASFIEEFELLLNTLALPDLSKLERDELIGNSYVKSGNQIFTNKDVVVEDDIDPNYSSYTKVKDVNVDRYLKDLDIFYVKSEAPTIEFSNIITSNVKQDDYVYLEVYFESQFKSRHVTIKKPYQKTKRVATLMARKKSRNWEMLIASVVFYDPLIHKVNTKGKILNIIPTRSENKTTVKSDPMPIPVTTSSSFVFPSAKIVTIGAGLGYGFGLNQVGLGIHGQYYFADYLVGQMGFHFFEKEDTKENWSFNLNANYYFETNSPTQPYVILGLNVLKQTIIEEKKEKSGSFAGMNIGAGIDFEQANNIIYFGHMKFATTNSTDLSSHFLLMVGLRYKIKW
;
A
#
# COMPACT_ATOMS: atom_id res chain seq x y z
N MET A 1 -35.22 41.16 -16.80
CA MET A 1 -36.04 40.59 -15.70
C MET A 1 -36.19 39.10 -15.98
N VAL A 2 -35.74 38.31 -15.01
CA VAL A 2 -35.46 36.86 -14.98
C VAL A 2 -36.58 35.97 -15.55
N ARG A 3 -36.22 34.95 -16.34
CA ARG A 3 -36.99 33.70 -16.45
C ARG A 3 -36.09 32.49 -16.80
N ASP A 4 -35.43 31.99 -15.75
CA ASP A 4 -35.06 30.60 -15.40
C ASP A 4 -35.24 29.53 -16.50
N LYS A 5 -34.22 28.83 -17.01
CA LYS A 5 -33.24 27.90 -16.38
C LYS A 5 -33.86 26.78 -15.53
N ILE A 6 -34.51 25.82 -16.18
CA ILE A 6 -34.77 24.47 -15.63
C ILE A 6 -34.44 23.43 -16.71
N ILE A 7 -33.15 23.11 -16.91
CA ILE A 7 -32.69 21.85 -17.53
C ILE A 7 -31.29 21.52 -16.96
N VAL A 8 -31.18 21.14 -15.68
CA VAL A 8 -30.04 20.35 -15.16
C VAL A 8 -30.52 19.57 -13.92
N LEU A 9 -31.36 18.55 -14.10
CA LEU A 9 -31.61 17.56 -13.04
C LEU A 9 -32.08 16.24 -13.64
N LEU A 10 -31.22 15.56 -14.39
CA LEU A 10 -31.50 14.20 -14.89
C LEU A 10 -30.21 13.38 -15.09
N LEU A 11 -29.28 13.46 -14.13
CA LEU A 11 -28.02 12.69 -14.19
C LEU A 11 -27.56 12.12 -12.83
N PHE A 12 -28.46 11.96 -11.86
CA PHE A 12 -28.11 11.48 -10.51
C PHE A 12 -28.93 10.28 -10.01
N VAL A 13 -29.56 9.49 -10.89
CA VAL A 13 -30.42 8.34 -10.49
C VAL A 13 -29.84 6.97 -10.86
N PHE A 14 -28.57 6.88 -11.31
CA PHE A 14 -27.91 5.60 -11.60
C PHE A 14 -26.77 5.24 -10.61
N MET A 15 -26.95 5.55 -9.33
CA MET A 15 -26.01 5.15 -8.25
C MET A 15 -26.57 4.12 -7.27
N GLY A 16 -27.71 3.50 -7.61
CA GLY A 16 -28.30 2.42 -6.82
C GLY A 16 -27.99 1.06 -7.42
N LEU A 17 -27.28 0.22 -6.66
CA LEU A 17 -27.09 -1.23 -6.86
C LEU A 17 -26.02 -1.62 -7.88
N GLN A 18 -24.75 -1.55 -7.47
CA GLN A 18 -23.74 -2.45 -8.02
C GLN A 18 -23.76 -3.76 -7.20
N PRO A 19 -23.78 -4.93 -7.84
CA PRO A 19 -23.51 -6.19 -7.17
C PRO A 19 -22.13 -6.10 -6.52
N VAL A 20 -21.98 -6.62 -5.30
CA VAL A 20 -20.66 -6.90 -4.72
C VAL A 20 -20.09 -8.06 -5.54
N PHE A 21 -19.50 -7.75 -6.69
CA PHE A 21 -18.69 -8.70 -7.42
C PHE A 21 -17.49 -9.01 -6.53
N SER A 22 -17.37 -10.28 -6.11
CA SER A 22 -16.12 -10.83 -5.61
C SER A 22 -15.07 -10.57 -6.69
N GLN A 23 -14.22 -9.56 -6.48
CA GLN A 23 -13.21 -9.17 -7.43
C GLN A 23 -12.14 -10.26 -7.42
N ASN A 24 -12.10 -11.07 -8.47
CA ASN A 24 -10.97 -11.95 -8.74
C ASN A 24 -9.68 -11.11 -8.76
N LEU A 25 -8.64 -11.57 -8.07
CA LEU A 25 -7.33 -10.90 -8.05
C LEU A 25 -6.84 -10.62 -9.47
N SER A 26 -6.49 -9.35 -9.72
CA SER A 26 -5.86 -8.97 -10.98
C SER A 26 -4.47 -9.61 -11.12
N SER A 27 -3.98 -9.76 -12.35
CA SER A 27 -2.61 -10.23 -12.56
C SER A 27 -1.57 -9.29 -11.95
N GLU A 28 -1.84 -7.98 -11.92
CA GLU A 28 -0.98 -6.99 -11.25
C GLU A 28 -0.95 -7.20 -9.74
N ASP A 29 -2.10 -7.43 -9.10
CA ASP A 29 -2.15 -7.76 -7.67
C ASP A 29 -1.35 -9.04 -7.37
N LYS A 30 -1.47 -10.07 -8.20
CA LYS A 30 -0.74 -11.33 -8.01
C LYS A 30 0.77 -11.14 -8.07
N GLU A 31 1.27 -10.38 -9.04
CA GLU A 31 2.71 -10.10 -9.14
C GLU A 31 3.20 -9.20 -7.99
N LYS A 32 2.41 -8.19 -7.58
CA LYS A 32 2.73 -7.36 -6.41
C LYS A 32 2.82 -8.21 -5.13
N ILE A 33 1.84 -9.08 -4.90
CA ILE A 33 1.83 -9.99 -3.74
C ILE A 33 3.06 -10.91 -3.76
N ARG A 34 3.43 -11.47 -4.92
CA ARG A 34 4.61 -12.34 -5.03
C ARG A 34 5.91 -11.62 -4.76
N TYR A 35 6.03 -10.37 -5.21
CA TYR A 35 7.21 -9.55 -4.95
C TYR A 35 7.31 -9.21 -3.45
N GLU A 36 6.23 -8.68 -2.87
CA GLU A 36 6.19 -8.29 -1.46
C GLU A 36 6.39 -9.48 -0.52
N ALA A 37 5.87 -10.66 -0.87
CA ALA A 37 6.05 -11.89 -0.09
C ALA A 37 7.51 -12.36 -0.01
N ALA A 38 8.32 -12.14 -1.05
CA ALA A 38 9.73 -12.49 -1.01
C ALA A 38 10.47 -11.58 -0.01
N SER A 39 10.27 -10.27 -0.09
CA SER A 39 10.84 -9.30 0.86
C SER A 39 10.32 -9.51 2.28
N PHE A 40 9.07 -9.95 2.45
CA PHE A 40 8.50 -10.18 3.78
C PHE A 40 9.17 -11.35 4.53
N ILE A 41 9.80 -12.29 3.83
CA ILE A 41 10.62 -13.33 4.47
C ILE A 41 11.92 -12.76 5.04
N GLU A 42 12.46 -11.68 4.47
CA GLU A 42 13.62 -10.98 5.01
C GLU A 42 13.28 -10.25 6.32
N GLU A 43 12.04 -9.76 6.47
CA GLU A 43 11.55 -9.22 7.76
C GLU A 43 11.51 -10.28 8.87
N PHE A 44 11.18 -11.52 8.50
CA PHE A 44 11.25 -12.65 9.44
C PHE A 44 12.71 -12.95 9.83
N GLU A 45 13.65 -12.97 8.88
CA GLU A 45 15.08 -13.10 9.17
C GLU A 45 15.58 -11.99 10.10
N LEU A 46 15.16 -10.74 9.85
CA LEU A 46 15.52 -9.58 10.65
C LEU A 46 15.02 -9.73 12.10
N LEU A 47 13.78 -10.17 12.31
CA LEU A 47 13.27 -10.46 13.66
C LEU A 47 14.17 -11.46 14.39
N LEU A 48 14.50 -12.59 13.75
CA LEU A 48 15.31 -13.64 14.38
C LEU A 48 16.71 -13.12 14.75
N ASN A 49 17.35 -12.37 13.85
CA ASN A 49 18.67 -11.78 14.14
C ASN A 49 18.58 -10.71 15.24
N THR A 50 17.51 -9.91 15.29
CA THR A 50 17.30 -8.90 16.33
C THR A 50 17.16 -9.55 17.70
N LEU A 51 16.41 -10.66 17.80
CA LEU A 51 16.30 -11.45 19.03
C LEU A 51 17.64 -12.08 19.44
N ALA A 52 18.53 -12.35 18.48
CA ALA A 52 19.85 -12.92 18.70
C ALA A 52 20.94 -11.90 19.09
N LEU A 53 20.60 -10.60 19.22
CA LEU A 53 21.55 -9.58 19.68
C LEU A 53 21.82 -9.69 21.19
N PRO A 54 23.09 -9.60 21.64
CA PRO A 54 23.46 -9.70 23.05
C PRO A 54 22.99 -8.49 23.87
N ASP A 55 23.03 -7.29 23.29
CA ASP A 55 22.76 -6.02 23.99
C ASP A 55 21.28 -5.72 24.24
N LEU A 56 20.38 -6.49 23.63
CA LEU A 56 18.95 -6.32 23.84
C LEU A 56 18.57 -6.80 25.24
N SER A 57 17.80 -6.01 25.99
CA SER A 57 17.32 -6.40 27.31
C SER A 57 16.26 -7.50 27.22
N LYS A 58 15.99 -8.18 28.34
CA LYS A 58 14.92 -9.18 28.41
C LYS A 58 13.55 -8.57 28.10
N LEU A 59 13.27 -7.37 28.65
CA LEU A 59 12.00 -6.69 28.44
C LEU A 59 11.78 -6.35 26.95
N GLU A 60 12.81 -5.83 26.28
CA GLU A 60 12.73 -5.51 24.85
C GLU A 60 12.54 -6.78 24.00
N ARG A 61 13.19 -7.90 24.35
CA ARG A 61 12.96 -9.19 23.68
C ARG A 61 11.52 -9.68 23.85
N ASP A 62 11.01 -9.66 25.09
CA ASP A 62 9.64 -10.07 25.38
C ASP A 62 8.62 -9.20 24.62
N GLU A 63 8.90 -7.90 24.49
CA GLU A 63 8.08 -6.96 23.71
C GLU A 63 8.15 -7.24 22.21
N LEU A 64 9.34 -7.47 21.64
CA LEU A 64 9.49 -7.84 20.23
C LEU A 64 8.76 -9.15 19.89
N ILE A 65 8.88 -10.15 20.76
CA ILE A 65 8.18 -11.43 20.62
C ILE A 65 6.66 -11.19 20.65
N GLY A 66 6.15 -10.46 21.64
CA GLY A 66 4.71 -10.15 21.73
C GLY A 66 4.19 -9.38 20.53
N ASN A 67 4.90 -8.34 20.11
CA ASN A 67 4.51 -7.49 18.98
C ASN A 67 4.57 -8.22 17.63
N SER A 68 5.37 -9.29 17.51
CA SER A 68 5.46 -10.09 16.28
C SER A 68 4.16 -10.79 15.89
N TYR A 69 3.24 -11.02 16.84
CA TYR A 69 1.98 -11.71 16.60
C TYR A 69 0.74 -11.00 17.17
N VAL A 70 0.92 -9.86 17.84
CA VAL A 70 -0.16 -8.96 18.25
C VAL A 70 -0.32 -7.86 17.22
N LYS A 71 -1.56 -7.40 16.99
CA LYS A 71 -1.87 -6.34 16.03
C LYS A 71 -1.12 -5.04 16.36
N SER A 72 -0.03 -4.81 15.65
CA SER A 72 0.90 -3.69 15.81
C SER A 72 1.56 -3.39 14.47
N GLY A 73 2.34 -2.29 14.39
CA GLY A 73 3.15 -2.01 13.20
C GLY A 73 4.25 -3.05 12.92
N ASN A 74 4.60 -3.87 13.93
CA ASN A 74 5.66 -4.88 13.86
C ASN A 74 5.10 -6.31 13.78
N GLN A 75 3.80 -6.45 13.52
CA GLN A 75 3.18 -7.76 13.40
C GLN A 75 3.68 -8.46 12.13
N ILE A 76 4.27 -9.65 12.29
CA ILE A 76 4.68 -10.49 11.15
C ILE A 76 3.91 -11.81 11.08
N PHE A 77 3.39 -12.30 12.21
CA PHE A 77 2.60 -13.53 12.29
C PHE A 77 1.11 -13.22 12.48
N THR A 78 0.26 -14.09 11.94
CA THR A 78 -1.20 -13.88 12.03
C THR A 78 -1.73 -13.87 13.47
N ASN A 79 -1.14 -14.67 14.35
CA ASN A 79 -1.43 -14.73 15.79
C ASN A 79 -0.35 -15.59 16.51
N LYS A 80 -0.44 -15.65 17.84
CA LYS A 80 0.51 -16.38 18.70
C LYS A 80 0.52 -17.90 18.52
N ASP A 81 -0.54 -18.45 17.93
CA ASP A 81 -0.77 -19.89 17.77
C ASP A 81 -0.33 -20.40 16.38
N VAL A 82 0.28 -19.52 15.57
CA VAL A 82 0.92 -19.89 14.30
C VAL A 82 1.90 -21.03 14.53
N VAL A 83 1.77 -22.08 13.73
CA VAL A 83 2.64 -23.26 13.81
C VAL A 83 3.96 -23.00 13.11
N VAL A 84 5.04 -23.27 13.83
CA VAL A 84 6.42 -23.27 13.33
C VAL A 84 7.04 -24.63 13.65
N GLU A 85 7.55 -25.32 12.64
CA GLU A 85 8.35 -26.54 12.88
C GLU A 85 9.72 -26.14 13.43
N ASP A 86 10.06 -26.66 14.60
CA ASP A 86 11.25 -26.31 15.38
C ASP A 86 12.55 -26.66 14.63
N ASP A 87 13.35 -25.66 14.32
CA ASP A 87 14.75 -25.78 13.87
C ASP A 87 15.74 -25.10 14.84
N ILE A 88 15.26 -24.65 15.99
CA ILE A 88 16.10 -24.16 17.09
C ILE A 88 16.78 -25.35 17.76
N ASP A 89 16.09 -26.48 17.95
CA ASP A 89 16.78 -27.72 18.31
C ASP A 89 17.40 -28.37 17.05
N PRO A 90 18.76 -28.43 16.93
CA PRO A 90 19.44 -28.95 15.74
C PRO A 90 19.20 -30.44 15.49
N ASN A 91 18.48 -31.15 16.36
CA ASN A 91 18.01 -32.51 16.12
C ASN A 91 16.84 -32.59 15.12
N TYR A 92 16.22 -31.47 14.77
CA TYR A 92 15.16 -31.33 13.77
C TYR A 92 15.67 -30.44 12.64
N SER A 93 15.87 -31.02 11.45
CA SER A 93 16.44 -30.29 10.30
C SER A 93 15.76 -30.63 8.96
N SER A 94 14.73 -31.47 8.98
CA SER A 94 14.05 -31.94 7.77
C SER A 94 12.61 -32.38 8.04
N TYR A 95 11.80 -32.41 6.98
CA TYR A 95 10.40 -32.85 6.99
C TYR A 95 10.19 -34.32 7.44
N THR A 96 11.24 -35.14 7.47
CA THR A 96 11.16 -36.54 7.92
C THR A 96 11.10 -36.68 9.44
N LYS A 97 11.50 -35.63 10.17
CA LYS A 97 11.49 -35.61 11.63
C LYS A 97 11.20 -34.18 12.08
N VAL A 98 9.92 -33.93 12.33
CA VAL A 98 9.40 -32.61 12.66
C VAL A 98 8.98 -32.53 14.13
N LYS A 99 8.94 -31.32 14.65
CA LYS A 99 8.36 -30.99 15.95
C LYS A 99 7.67 -29.65 15.83
N ASP A 100 6.35 -29.67 15.93
CA ASP A 100 5.55 -28.45 15.84
C ASP A 100 5.56 -27.71 17.17
N VAL A 101 5.79 -26.41 17.10
CA VAL A 101 5.62 -25.48 18.22
C VAL A 101 4.81 -24.28 17.76
N ASN A 102 4.16 -23.59 18.69
CA ASN A 102 3.58 -22.29 18.36
C ASN A 102 4.69 -21.23 18.26
N VAL A 103 4.40 -20.13 17.57
CA VAL A 103 5.40 -19.10 17.31
C VAL A 103 5.92 -18.42 18.57
N ASP A 104 5.06 -18.23 19.59
CA ASP A 104 5.49 -17.69 20.88
C ASP A 104 6.58 -18.57 21.52
N ARG A 105 6.38 -19.89 21.53
CA ARG A 105 7.38 -20.84 22.02
C ARG A 105 8.62 -20.85 21.14
N TYR A 106 8.46 -20.87 19.82
CA TYR A 106 9.59 -20.87 18.89
C TYR A 106 10.55 -19.69 19.13
N LEU A 107 10.00 -18.48 19.24
CA LEU A 107 10.81 -17.27 19.44
C LEU A 107 11.43 -17.20 20.85
N LYS A 108 10.74 -17.71 21.87
CA LYS A 108 11.31 -17.84 23.23
C LYS A 108 12.41 -18.89 23.30
N ASP A 109 12.22 -20.02 22.62
CA ASP A 109 13.23 -21.07 22.53
C ASP A 109 14.48 -20.54 21.80
N LEU A 110 14.32 -19.71 20.75
CA LEU A 110 15.43 -18.99 20.13
C LEU A 110 16.19 -18.12 21.13
N ASP A 111 15.50 -17.24 21.88
CA ASP A 111 16.16 -16.37 22.87
C ASP A 111 16.96 -17.17 23.90
N ILE A 112 16.40 -18.27 24.39
CA ILE A 112 16.99 -19.07 25.47
C ILE A 112 18.14 -19.95 24.97
N PHE A 113 17.97 -20.59 23.82
CA PHE A 113 18.82 -21.71 23.41
C PHE A 113 19.78 -21.39 22.26
N TYR A 114 19.62 -20.27 21.56
CA TYR A 114 20.56 -19.83 20.53
C TYR A 114 21.63 -18.90 21.12
N VAL A 115 22.90 -19.18 20.83
CA VAL A 115 24.00 -18.32 21.30
C VAL A 115 24.00 -17.00 20.52
N LYS A 116 23.78 -15.92 21.27
CA LYS A 116 23.71 -14.53 20.79
C LYS A 116 25.02 -14.03 20.17
N SER A 117 24.93 -13.08 19.25
CA SER A 117 26.06 -12.54 18.47
C SER A 117 25.79 -11.08 18.06
N GLU A 118 26.84 -10.25 18.06
CA GLU A 118 26.79 -8.86 17.55
C GLU A 118 26.57 -8.81 16.03
N ALA A 119 27.10 -9.79 15.31
CA ALA A 119 26.90 -9.93 13.88
C ALA A 119 25.66 -10.81 13.60
N PRO A 120 24.91 -10.55 12.51
CA PRO A 120 23.86 -11.46 12.05
C PRO A 120 24.42 -12.87 11.82
N THR A 121 23.74 -13.88 12.36
CA THR A 121 24.17 -15.29 12.25
C THR A 121 23.06 -16.21 11.77
N ILE A 122 21.88 -15.68 11.50
CA ILE A 122 20.76 -16.41 10.90
C ILE A 122 20.60 -15.82 9.50
N GLU A 123 20.63 -16.66 8.47
CA GLU A 123 20.56 -16.21 7.08
C GLU A 123 19.53 -17.00 6.31
N PHE A 124 18.64 -16.30 5.60
CA PHE A 124 17.76 -16.90 4.62
C PHE A 124 18.32 -16.68 3.21
N SER A 125 18.14 -17.69 2.36
CA SER A 125 18.66 -17.69 0.99
C SER A 125 17.74 -18.48 0.07
N ASN A 126 17.95 -18.37 -1.24
CA ASN A 126 17.16 -19.09 -2.23
C ASN A 126 15.64 -18.88 -2.06
N ILE A 127 15.22 -17.64 -1.85
CA ILE A 127 13.82 -17.25 -1.62
C ILE A 127 13.05 -17.36 -2.94
N ILE A 128 12.01 -18.19 -2.97
CA ILE A 128 11.21 -18.49 -4.17
C ILE A 128 9.73 -18.48 -3.82
N THR A 129 8.93 -17.66 -4.51
CA THR A 129 7.49 -17.54 -4.26
C THR A 129 6.65 -18.40 -5.20
N SER A 130 5.63 -19.05 -4.65
CA SER A 130 4.63 -19.79 -5.43
C SER A 130 3.66 -18.86 -6.16
N ASN A 131 2.78 -19.44 -6.97
CA ASN A 131 1.61 -18.70 -7.46
C ASN A 131 0.69 -18.30 -6.31
N VAL A 132 0.05 -17.14 -6.44
CA VAL A 132 -0.97 -16.66 -5.50
C VAL A 132 -2.24 -17.49 -5.64
N LYS A 133 -2.74 -17.97 -4.52
CA LYS A 133 -3.99 -18.72 -4.38
C LYS A 133 -5.04 -17.81 -3.75
N GLN A 134 -6.29 -17.94 -4.18
CA GLN A 134 -7.42 -17.20 -3.65
C GLN A 134 -8.55 -18.19 -3.36
N ASP A 135 -8.88 -18.32 -2.09
CA ASP A 135 -10.03 -19.08 -1.59
C ASP A 135 -10.81 -18.15 -0.64
N ASP A 136 -11.14 -18.59 0.58
CA ASP A 136 -11.65 -17.74 1.68
C ASP A 136 -10.72 -16.55 2.01
N TYR A 137 -9.43 -16.65 1.65
CA TYR A 137 -8.42 -15.61 1.78
C TYR A 137 -7.37 -15.71 0.66
N VAL A 138 -6.59 -14.64 0.48
CA VAL A 138 -5.48 -14.61 -0.48
C VAL A 138 -4.22 -15.10 0.22
N TYR A 139 -3.52 -16.05 -0.37
CA TYR A 139 -2.30 -16.60 0.22
C TYR A 139 -1.33 -17.15 -0.83
N LEU A 140 -0.10 -17.37 -0.41
CA LEU A 140 0.93 -18.04 -1.19
C LEU A 140 1.96 -18.72 -0.28
N GLU A 141 2.75 -19.60 -0.86
CA GLU A 141 3.86 -20.28 -0.20
C GLU A 141 5.17 -19.64 -0.66
N VAL A 142 6.10 -19.42 0.27
CA VAL A 142 7.45 -18.94 -0.01
C VAL A 142 8.45 -19.98 0.48
N TYR A 143 9.16 -20.58 -0.46
CA TYR A 143 10.31 -21.45 -0.18
C TYR A 143 11.53 -20.60 0.14
N PHE A 144 12.33 -21.04 1.11
CA PHE A 144 13.64 -20.46 1.41
C PHE A 144 14.53 -21.50 2.10
N GLU A 145 15.84 -21.26 2.10
CA GLU A 145 16.80 -22.04 2.85
C GLU A 145 17.32 -21.24 4.03
N SER A 146 17.17 -21.78 5.23
CA SER A 146 17.58 -21.16 6.49
C SER A 146 18.91 -21.75 6.97
N GLN A 147 19.82 -20.89 7.38
CA GLN A 147 21.11 -21.27 7.97
C GLN A 147 21.35 -20.52 9.28
N PHE A 148 21.44 -21.27 10.36
CA PHE A 148 21.91 -20.79 11.66
C PHE A 148 23.43 -21.04 11.74
N LYS A 149 24.23 -20.00 11.95
CA LYS A 149 25.71 -20.06 11.95
C LYS A 149 26.32 -20.06 13.34
N SER A 150 25.56 -19.65 14.37
CA SER A 150 25.98 -19.78 15.76
C SER A 150 25.77 -21.21 16.25
N ARG A 151 25.73 -21.40 17.57
CA ARG A 151 25.58 -22.71 18.22
C ARG A 151 24.41 -22.71 19.19
N HIS A 152 23.89 -23.90 19.47
CA HIS A 152 22.95 -24.10 20.55
C HIS A 152 23.68 -24.02 21.90
N VAL A 153 23.02 -23.51 22.94
CA VAL A 153 23.61 -23.32 24.28
C VAL A 153 23.99 -24.67 24.92
N THR A 154 23.10 -25.67 24.85
CA THR A 154 23.31 -27.00 25.47
C THR A 154 23.61 -28.15 24.50
N ILE A 155 23.07 -28.13 23.28
CA ILE A 155 23.23 -29.22 22.30
C ILE A 155 24.51 -29.01 21.48
N LYS A 156 25.42 -29.98 21.47
CA LYS A 156 26.71 -29.89 20.76
C LYS A 156 26.63 -30.13 19.26
N LYS A 157 25.48 -30.61 18.76
CA LYS A 157 25.27 -30.86 17.33
C LYS A 157 25.23 -29.51 16.59
N PRO A 158 26.02 -29.32 15.52
CA PRO A 158 25.96 -28.10 14.74
C PRO A 158 24.63 -27.99 13.99
N TYR A 159 24.17 -26.76 13.78
CA TYR A 159 23.02 -26.49 12.92
C TYR A 159 23.34 -26.90 11.48
N GLN A 160 22.32 -27.45 10.82
CA GLN A 160 22.37 -27.79 9.41
C GLN A 160 21.54 -26.78 8.63
N LYS A 161 21.88 -26.55 7.36
CA LYS A 161 21.02 -25.78 6.47
C LYS A 161 19.67 -26.49 6.33
N THR A 162 18.58 -25.80 6.60
CA THR A 162 17.23 -26.34 6.48
C THR A 162 16.52 -25.74 5.28
N LYS A 163 15.62 -26.51 4.67
CA LYS A 163 14.75 -26.05 3.59
C LYS A 163 13.37 -25.81 4.18
N ARG A 164 12.82 -24.62 3.98
CA ARG A 164 11.62 -24.16 4.68
C ARG A 164 10.59 -23.64 3.68
N VAL A 165 9.33 -23.68 4.10
CA VAL A 165 8.21 -23.04 3.42
C VAL A 165 7.44 -22.23 4.44
N ALA A 166 7.27 -20.95 4.17
CA ALA A 166 6.35 -20.11 4.90
C ALA A 166 5.06 -19.94 4.09
N THR A 167 3.92 -20.11 4.76
CA THR A 167 2.61 -19.75 4.18
C THR A 167 2.30 -18.32 4.57
N LEU A 168 2.17 -17.42 3.59
CA LEU A 168 1.84 -16.01 3.82
C LEU A 168 0.39 -15.77 3.43
N MET A 169 -0.37 -15.15 4.32
CA MET A 169 -1.67 -14.59 4.03
C MET A 169 -1.49 -13.13 3.60
N ALA A 170 -2.10 -12.76 2.49
CA ALA A 170 -2.15 -11.40 1.98
C ALA A 170 -3.53 -10.81 2.22
N ARG A 171 -3.60 -9.68 2.92
CA ARG A 171 -4.83 -8.94 3.17
C ARG A 171 -4.74 -7.59 2.48
N LYS A 172 -5.73 -7.27 1.65
CA LYS A 172 -5.78 -5.96 1.00
C LYS A 172 -6.13 -4.92 2.06
N LYS A 173 -5.21 -4.00 2.32
CA LYS A 173 -5.41 -2.86 3.23
C LYS A 173 -5.22 -1.60 2.39
N SER A 174 -6.34 -1.02 1.97
CA SER A 174 -6.35 0.09 1.00
C SER A 174 -5.64 -0.31 -0.31
N ARG A 175 -4.51 0.32 -0.65
CA ARG A 175 -3.71 0.08 -1.88
C ARG A 175 -2.57 -0.93 -1.69
N ASN A 176 -2.28 -1.31 -0.47
CA ASN A 176 -1.15 -2.19 -0.14
C ASN A 176 -1.64 -3.55 0.33
N TRP A 177 -0.79 -4.56 0.14
CA TRP A 177 -1.04 -5.88 0.68
C TRP A 177 -0.32 -5.98 2.02
N GLU A 178 -1.10 -6.15 3.08
CA GLU A 178 -0.59 -6.51 4.39
C GLU A 178 -0.31 -8.02 4.38
N MET A 179 0.95 -8.39 4.54
CA MET A 179 1.38 -9.79 4.61
C MET A 179 1.47 -10.24 6.06
N LEU A 180 1.07 -11.48 6.33
CA LEU A 180 1.23 -12.11 7.64
C LEU A 180 1.57 -13.59 7.45
N ILE A 181 2.54 -14.09 8.20
CA ILE A 181 2.94 -15.50 8.21
C ILE A 181 1.89 -16.31 8.98
N ALA A 182 1.31 -17.30 8.31
CA ALA A 182 0.32 -18.24 8.84
C ALA A 182 0.95 -19.57 9.30
N SER A 183 2.10 -19.95 8.73
CA SER A 183 2.88 -21.12 9.16
C SER A 183 4.31 -21.04 8.64
N VAL A 184 5.25 -21.72 9.32
CA VAL A 184 6.60 -21.97 8.79
C VAL A 184 6.98 -23.43 9.04
N VAL A 185 7.16 -24.19 7.97
CA VAL A 185 7.38 -25.65 8.01
C VAL A 185 8.61 -26.04 7.20
N PHE A 186 9.13 -27.25 7.38
CA PHE A 186 10.15 -27.81 6.51
C PHE A 186 9.56 -28.12 5.14
N TYR A 187 10.37 -27.90 4.11
CA TYR A 187 9.99 -28.23 2.74
C TYR A 187 9.90 -29.75 2.55
N ASP A 188 8.67 -30.24 2.45
CA ASP A 188 8.34 -31.57 1.93
C ASP A 188 8.05 -31.50 0.41
N PRO A 189 8.82 -32.20 -0.45
CA PRO A 189 8.62 -32.20 -1.90
C PRO A 189 7.33 -32.90 -2.36
N LEU A 190 6.68 -33.70 -1.52
CA LEU A 190 5.41 -34.37 -1.83
C LEU A 190 4.22 -33.44 -1.60
N ILE A 191 4.34 -32.51 -0.66
CA ILE A 191 3.27 -31.58 -0.25
C ILE A 191 3.45 -30.23 -0.97
N HIS A 192 4.67 -29.68 -0.93
CA HIS A 192 4.93 -28.33 -1.41
C HIS A 192 5.27 -28.34 -2.90
N LYS A 193 4.41 -27.70 -3.69
CA LYS A 193 4.56 -27.57 -5.15
C LYS A 193 5.34 -26.31 -5.55
N VAL A 194 6.22 -25.82 -4.67
CA VAL A 194 7.08 -24.69 -4.98
C VAL A 194 8.16 -25.18 -5.93
N ASN A 195 8.16 -24.61 -7.13
CA ASN A 195 9.05 -25.01 -8.21
C ASN A 195 10.49 -24.52 -7.93
N THR A 196 11.23 -25.31 -7.15
CA THR A 196 12.64 -25.08 -6.80
C THR A 196 13.62 -25.25 -7.98
N LYS A 197 13.12 -25.55 -9.19
CA LYS A 197 13.92 -25.81 -10.41
C LYS A 197 13.52 -24.98 -11.64
N GLY A 198 12.82 -23.86 -11.48
CA GLY A 198 12.57 -22.93 -12.58
C GLY A 198 11.74 -23.46 -13.77
N LYS A 199 11.06 -24.63 -13.66
CA LYS A 199 10.07 -25.09 -14.67
C LYS A 199 8.81 -25.69 -14.05
N ILE A 200 7.68 -25.08 -14.39
CA ILE A 200 6.33 -25.42 -13.92
C ILE A 200 5.97 -26.84 -14.38
N LEU A 201 5.60 -27.72 -13.46
CA LEU A 201 4.90 -28.97 -13.77
C LEU A 201 3.65 -29.06 -12.89
N ASN A 202 2.50 -28.83 -13.52
CA ASN A 202 1.18 -29.09 -12.95
C ASN A 202 0.94 -30.60 -12.95
N ILE A 203 0.85 -31.22 -11.78
CA ILE A 203 0.21 -32.53 -11.64
C ILE A 203 -0.71 -32.50 -10.41
N ILE A 204 -1.98 -32.76 -10.65
CA ILE A 204 -3.05 -32.99 -9.66
C ILE A 204 -3.11 -34.50 -9.40
N PRO A 205 -3.29 -34.92 -8.13
CA PRO A 205 -4.46 -35.75 -7.82
C PRO A 205 -5.21 -35.30 -6.55
N THR A 206 -6.42 -35.85 -6.42
CA THR A 206 -7.62 -35.40 -5.72
C THR A 206 -7.82 -35.97 -4.30
N ARG A 207 -8.65 -35.28 -3.48
CA ARG A 207 -9.46 -35.74 -2.31
C ARG A 207 -8.71 -35.82 -0.95
N SER A 208 -9.26 -35.54 0.24
CA SER A 208 -10.64 -35.45 0.76
C SER A 208 -10.71 -34.56 2.02
N GLU A 209 -11.91 -34.08 2.32
CA GLU A 209 -12.37 -33.21 3.43
C GLU A 209 -12.04 -33.67 4.86
N ASN A 210 -11.87 -32.72 5.79
CA ASN A 210 -12.85 -32.49 6.87
C ASN A 210 -12.60 -31.16 7.62
N LYS A 211 -13.65 -30.34 7.68
CA LYS A 211 -13.73 -29.01 8.31
C LYS A 211 -14.29 -29.17 9.72
N THR A 212 -13.66 -28.57 10.74
CA THR A 212 -14.34 -28.29 12.02
C THR A 212 -14.17 -26.82 12.37
N THR A 213 -15.29 -26.11 12.44
CA THR A 213 -15.44 -24.69 12.77
C THR A 213 -15.57 -24.51 14.28
N VAL A 214 -14.83 -23.56 14.86
CA VAL A 214 -15.12 -23.00 16.18
C VAL A 214 -15.35 -21.49 16.03
N LYS A 215 -16.54 -21.05 16.43
CA LYS A 215 -16.96 -19.65 16.54
C LYS A 215 -16.52 -19.09 17.90
N SER A 216 -16.08 -17.84 17.92
CA SER A 216 -16.18 -16.98 19.11
C SER A 216 -16.34 -15.52 18.68
N ASP A 217 -17.42 -14.89 19.16
CA ASP A 217 -17.72 -13.47 18.96
C ASP A 217 -16.76 -12.56 19.77
N PRO A 218 -16.50 -11.31 19.33
CA PRO A 218 -15.54 -10.42 19.99
C PRO A 218 -16.19 -9.51 21.05
N MET A 219 -15.44 -9.16 22.09
CA MET A 219 -15.73 -8.00 22.96
C MET A 219 -14.68 -6.89 22.78
N PRO A 220 -15.04 -5.61 22.95
CA PRO A 220 -14.21 -4.47 22.56
C PRO A 220 -13.45 -3.87 23.75
N ILE A 221 -12.14 -3.62 23.62
CA ILE A 221 -11.40 -2.69 24.49
C ILE A 221 -10.24 -2.01 23.70
N PRO A 222 -9.61 -0.96 24.25
CA PRO A 222 -9.65 0.41 23.76
C PRO A 222 -8.46 0.76 22.86
N VAL A 223 -8.69 1.65 21.91
CA VAL A 223 -7.65 2.17 21.02
C VAL A 223 -6.75 3.12 21.80
N THR A 224 -5.50 2.70 22.07
CA THR A 224 -4.42 3.63 22.42
C THR A 224 -3.53 3.74 21.18
N THR A 225 -3.66 4.84 20.45
CA THR A 225 -2.85 5.14 19.27
C THR A 225 -1.43 5.50 19.68
N SER A 226 -0.50 4.55 19.61
CA SER A 226 0.91 4.85 19.41
C SER A 226 1.18 4.92 17.90
N SER A 227 1.33 6.14 17.39
CA SER A 227 1.65 6.40 16.00
C SER A 227 3.12 6.06 15.72
N SER A 228 3.39 4.88 15.18
CA SER A 228 4.65 4.62 14.47
C SER A 228 4.49 5.11 13.03
N PHE A 229 5.30 6.11 12.67
CA PHE A 229 5.37 6.62 11.31
C PHE A 229 6.00 5.56 10.40
N VAL A 230 5.18 4.97 9.53
CA VAL A 230 5.64 4.16 8.39
C VAL A 230 5.75 5.10 7.20
N PHE A 231 6.97 5.34 6.72
CA PHE A 231 7.17 6.02 5.44
C PHE A 231 6.84 5.04 4.31
N PRO A 232 5.93 5.36 3.37
CA PRO A 232 5.62 4.45 2.28
C PRO A 232 6.81 4.31 1.33
N SER A 233 7.05 3.05 0.95
CA SER A 233 7.96 2.59 -0.08
C SER A 233 7.35 2.82 -1.47
N ALA A 234 8.17 3.26 -2.43
CA ALA A 234 7.88 3.71 -3.80
C ALA A 234 7.33 5.15 -3.97
N LYS A 235 8.15 6.01 -4.60
CA LYS A 235 7.80 7.40 -4.96
C LYS A 235 6.96 7.39 -6.24
N ILE A 236 5.67 7.70 -6.14
CA ILE A 236 4.77 7.76 -7.29
C ILE A 236 4.74 9.18 -7.86
N VAL A 237 4.94 9.30 -9.17
CA VAL A 237 4.75 10.55 -9.92
C VAL A 237 3.59 10.36 -10.90
N THR A 238 2.73 11.37 -11.03
CA THR A 238 1.71 11.38 -12.09
C THR A 238 1.80 12.67 -12.90
N ILE A 239 1.52 12.57 -14.19
CA ILE A 239 1.38 13.72 -15.09
C ILE A 239 0.00 13.64 -15.71
N GLY A 240 -0.73 14.75 -15.70
CA GLY A 240 -2.09 14.78 -16.22
C GLY A 240 -2.43 16.06 -16.95
N ALA A 241 -3.49 15.95 -17.75
CA ALA A 241 -4.12 17.06 -18.42
C ALA A 241 -5.63 17.01 -18.18
N GLY A 242 -6.29 18.17 -18.17
CA GLY A 242 -7.72 18.28 -17.97
C GLY A 242 -8.32 19.50 -18.63
N LEU A 243 -9.61 19.43 -18.89
CA LEU A 243 -10.42 20.55 -19.36
C LEU A 243 -11.24 21.06 -18.19
N GLY A 244 -11.29 22.37 -18.03
CA GLY A 244 -12.06 23.00 -16.98
C GLY A 244 -12.74 24.28 -17.43
N TYR A 245 -13.62 24.78 -16.57
CA TYR A 245 -14.32 26.03 -16.77
C TYR A 245 -14.18 26.90 -15.52
N GLY A 246 -13.67 28.12 -15.71
CA GLY A 246 -13.43 29.10 -14.66
C GLY A 246 -14.64 30.02 -14.49
N PHE A 247 -15.54 29.68 -13.57
CA PHE A 247 -16.64 30.55 -13.14
C PHE A 247 -16.07 31.81 -12.47
N GLY A 248 -16.37 32.98 -13.01
CA GLY A 248 -15.77 34.27 -12.64
C GLY A 248 -14.82 34.81 -13.70
N LEU A 249 -14.12 33.92 -14.42
CA LEU A 249 -13.41 34.27 -15.66
C LEU A 249 -14.29 34.11 -16.90
N ASN A 250 -15.32 33.26 -16.83
CA ASN A 250 -16.22 32.88 -17.92
C ASN A 250 -15.53 32.14 -19.08
N GLN A 251 -14.37 31.53 -18.84
CA GLN A 251 -13.54 30.90 -19.87
C GLN A 251 -13.38 29.40 -19.65
N VAL A 252 -13.37 28.64 -20.75
CA VAL A 252 -12.87 27.27 -20.79
C VAL A 252 -11.35 27.31 -20.66
N GLY A 253 -10.74 26.31 -20.03
CA GLY A 253 -9.30 26.23 -19.91
C GLY A 253 -8.76 24.81 -20.00
N LEU A 254 -7.53 24.71 -20.51
CA LEU A 254 -6.73 23.50 -20.51
C LEU A 254 -5.75 23.56 -19.34
N GLY A 255 -5.78 22.55 -18.48
CA GLY A 255 -4.85 22.39 -17.37
C GLY A 255 -3.86 21.26 -17.60
N ILE A 256 -2.58 21.48 -17.30
CA ILE A 256 -1.55 20.45 -17.22
C ILE A 256 -1.00 20.47 -15.80
N HIS A 257 -0.88 19.30 -15.16
CA HIS A 257 -0.38 19.21 -13.79
C HIS A 257 0.45 17.96 -13.56
N GLY A 258 1.46 18.10 -12.70
CA GLY A 258 2.25 17.02 -12.15
C GLY A 258 1.92 16.81 -10.68
N GLN A 259 1.89 15.56 -10.23
CA GLN A 259 1.77 15.23 -8.81
C GLN A 259 2.92 14.36 -8.34
N TYR A 260 3.34 14.61 -7.11
CA TYR A 260 4.32 13.83 -6.38
C TYR A 260 3.71 13.36 -5.06
N TYR A 261 3.72 12.05 -4.82
CA TYR A 261 3.16 11.45 -3.61
C TYR A 261 4.24 11.45 -2.52
N PHE A 262 4.05 12.27 -1.47
CA PHE A 262 4.92 12.26 -0.29
C PHE A 262 4.54 11.14 0.68
N ALA A 263 3.24 10.83 0.73
CA ALA A 263 2.65 9.69 1.41
C ALA A 263 1.38 9.26 0.66
N ASP A 264 0.81 8.11 1.03
CA ASP A 264 -0.43 7.59 0.43
C ASP A 264 -1.60 8.56 0.55
N TYR A 265 -1.60 9.39 1.59
CA TYR A 265 -2.63 10.38 1.88
C TYR A 265 -2.21 11.83 1.55
N LEU A 266 -0.94 12.11 1.28
CA LEU A 266 -0.42 13.48 1.10
C LEU A 266 0.35 13.64 -0.20
N VAL A 267 -0.16 14.52 -1.07
CA VAL A 267 0.33 14.68 -2.44
C VAL A 267 0.62 16.15 -2.74
N GLY A 268 1.81 16.44 -3.24
CA GLY A 268 2.13 17.74 -3.82
C GLY A 268 1.68 17.79 -5.28
N GLN A 269 1.03 18.86 -5.69
CA GLN A 269 0.59 19.08 -7.07
C GLN A 269 1.10 20.43 -7.57
N MET A 270 1.74 20.43 -8.73
CA MET A 270 2.04 21.62 -9.51
C MET A 270 1.19 21.64 -10.76
N GLY A 271 0.67 22.79 -11.19
CA GLY A 271 -0.15 22.84 -12.39
C GLY A 271 -0.20 24.21 -13.06
N PHE A 272 -0.30 24.19 -14.39
CA PHE A 272 -0.52 25.35 -15.25
C PHE A 272 -1.89 25.23 -15.90
N HIS A 273 -2.72 26.27 -15.81
CA HIS A 273 -3.99 26.34 -16.52
C HIS A 273 -3.96 27.50 -17.51
N PHE A 274 -4.21 27.21 -18.78
CA PHE A 274 -4.34 28.18 -19.86
C PHE A 274 -5.82 28.33 -20.19
N PHE A 275 -6.36 29.53 -20.04
CA PHE A 275 -7.75 29.80 -20.38
C PHE A 275 -7.84 30.27 -21.83
N GLU A 276 -8.92 29.87 -22.49
CA GLU A 276 -9.24 30.29 -23.85
C GLU A 276 -9.31 31.81 -23.92
N LYS A 277 -8.66 32.37 -24.95
CA LYS A 277 -8.63 33.81 -25.18
C LYS A 277 -10.02 34.29 -25.59
N GLU A 278 -10.57 35.23 -24.83
CA GLU A 278 -11.70 36.05 -25.27
C GLU A 278 -11.16 37.30 -25.97
N ASP A 279 -11.98 37.96 -26.80
CA ASP A 279 -11.59 39.12 -27.63
C ASP A 279 -10.83 40.23 -26.88
N THR A 280 -11.04 40.34 -25.57
CA THR A 280 -10.47 41.38 -24.71
C THR A 280 -9.57 40.85 -23.60
N LYS A 281 -9.49 39.53 -23.39
CA LYS A 281 -8.85 38.94 -22.20
C LYS A 281 -8.15 37.62 -22.47
N GLU A 282 -6.90 37.53 -22.00
CA GLU A 282 -6.12 36.31 -21.96
C GLU A 282 -5.68 36.02 -20.52
N ASN A 283 -5.92 34.80 -20.04
CA ASN A 283 -5.62 34.41 -18.67
C ASN A 283 -4.81 33.10 -18.62
N TRP A 284 -3.83 33.03 -17.74
CA TRP A 284 -3.22 31.76 -17.34
C TRP A 284 -2.90 31.77 -15.84
N SER A 285 -2.91 30.58 -15.22
CA SER A 285 -2.57 30.44 -13.80
C SER A 285 -1.52 29.37 -13.56
N PHE A 286 -0.59 29.65 -12.66
CA PHE A 286 0.27 28.67 -12.03
C PHE A 286 -0.29 28.32 -10.64
N ASN A 287 -0.24 27.04 -10.29
CA ASN A 287 -0.83 26.50 -9.07
C ASN A 287 0.15 25.55 -8.38
N LEU A 288 0.27 25.70 -7.08
CA LEU A 288 1.01 24.80 -6.20
C LEU A 288 0.09 24.39 -5.05
N ASN A 289 -0.32 23.12 -5.02
CA ASN A 289 -1.27 22.60 -4.06
C ASN A 289 -0.70 21.44 -3.25
N ALA A 290 -1.19 21.30 -2.03
CA ALA A 290 -1.16 20.09 -1.24
C ALA A 290 -2.55 19.46 -1.25
N ASN A 291 -2.61 18.19 -1.64
CA ASN A 291 -3.84 17.42 -1.71
C ASN A 291 -3.82 16.36 -0.61
N TYR A 292 -4.89 16.28 0.17
CA TYR A 292 -5.08 15.24 1.17
C TYR A 292 -6.13 14.24 0.66
N TYR A 293 -5.69 13.02 0.39
CA TYR A 293 -6.55 11.93 -0.10
C TYR A 293 -7.17 11.18 1.08
N PHE A 294 -8.49 11.00 1.03
CA PHE A 294 -9.20 10.19 2.01
C PHE A 294 -9.09 8.71 1.64
N GLU A 295 -8.92 7.89 2.67
CA GLU A 295 -8.90 6.45 2.51
C GLU A 295 -10.30 5.93 2.21
N THR A 296 -10.43 5.11 1.16
CA THR A 296 -11.68 4.43 0.82
C THR A 296 -11.41 2.97 0.45
N ASN A 297 -12.40 2.10 0.66
CA ASN A 297 -12.35 0.69 0.26
C ASN A 297 -12.78 0.47 -1.21
N SER A 298 -12.59 1.48 -2.07
CA SER A 298 -13.11 1.49 -3.45
C SER A 298 -12.04 2.07 -4.41
N PRO A 299 -12.16 1.87 -5.74
CA PRO A 299 -11.26 2.51 -6.71
C PRO A 299 -11.44 4.04 -6.79
N THR A 300 -12.41 4.58 -6.05
CA THR A 300 -12.74 6.00 -5.99
C THR A 300 -12.06 6.67 -4.80
N GLN A 301 -11.29 7.72 -5.03
CA GLN A 301 -10.52 8.40 -3.99
C GLN A 301 -10.89 9.88 -3.95
N PRO A 302 -11.74 10.29 -3.00
CA PRO A 302 -11.98 11.69 -2.75
C PRO A 302 -10.76 12.33 -2.09
N TYR A 303 -10.55 13.61 -2.34
CA TYR A 303 -9.47 14.39 -1.75
C TYR A 303 -9.87 15.84 -1.56
N VAL A 304 -9.21 16.52 -0.62
CA VAL A 304 -9.30 17.98 -0.45
C VAL A 304 -8.02 18.64 -0.95
N ILE A 305 -8.14 19.89 -1.38
CA ILE A 305 -7.07 20.70 -2.00
C ILE A 305 -6.88 21.94 -1.14
N LEU A 306 -5.64 22.21 -0.75
CA LEU A 306 -5.22 23.49 -0.21
C LEU A 306 -3.95 23.94 -0.94
N GLY A 307 -3.89 25.18 -1.41
CA GLY A 307 -2.72 25.61 -2.17
C GLY A 307 -2.62 27.10 -2.39
N LEU A 308 -1.65 27.45 -3.22
CA LEU A 308 -1.38 28.81 -3.67
C LEU A 308 -1.56 28.86 -5.19
N ASN A 309 -1.96 30.03 -5.68
CA ASN A 309 -2.04 30.30 -7.11
C ASN A 309 -1.44 31.66 -7.45
N VAL A 310 -0.95 31.77 -8.68
CA VAL A 310 -0.61 33.03 -9.34
C VAL A 310 -1.37 33.06 -10.66
N LEU A 311 -2.30 33.99 -10.79
CA LEU A 311 -3.08 34.24 -12.00
C LEU A 311 -2.52 35.46 -12.73
N LYS A 312 -2.13 35.28 -13.99
CA LYS A 312 -1.79 36.38 -14.88
C LYS A 312 -2.95 36.65 -15.81
N GLN A 313 -3.35 37.91 -15.89
CA GLN A 313 -4.39 38.41 -16.78
C GLN A 313 -3.81 39.49 -17.69
N THR A 314 -4.06 39.37 -18.98
CA THR A 314 -3.75 40.38 -19.99
C THR A 314 -5.06 40.91 -20.57
N ILE A 315 -5.28 42.21 -20.45
CA ILE A 315 -6.40 42.93 -21.04
C ILE A 315 -5.92 43.62 -22.31
N ILE A 316 -6.67 43.42 -23.40
CA ILE A 316 -6.38 43.97 -24.73
C ILE A 316 -7.40 45.07 -25.01
N GLU A 317 -6.98 46.34 -24.96
CA GLU A 317 -7.81 47.52 -25.26
C GLU A 317 -7.18 48.32 -26.41
N GLU A 318 -7.88 48.47 -27.54
CA GLU A 318 -7.52 49.38 -28.65
C GLU A 318 -6.01 49.40 -29.02
N LYS A 319 -5.38 48.22 -29.12
CA LYS A 319 -3.94 47.99 -29.41
C LYS A 319 -2.95 48.29 -28.28
N LYS A 320 -3.41 48.50 -27.04
CA LYS A 320 -2.57 48.50 -25.83
C LYS A 320 -2.84 47.24 -25.01
N GLU A 321 -1.76 46.61 -24.57
CA GLU A 321 -1.82 45.45 -23.68
C GLU A 321 -1.50 45.89 -22.25
N LYS A 322 -2.41 45.63 -21.32
CA LYS A 322 -2.17 45.81 -19.88
C LYS A 322 -2.16 44.44 -19.23
N SER A 323 -1.05 44.08 -18.58
CA SER A 323 -0.92 42.81 -17.86
C SER A 323 -0.83 43.01 -16.36
N GLY A 324 -1.51 42.15 -15.60
CA GLY A 324 -1.47 42.09 -14.15
C GLY A 324 -1.23 40.66 -13.67
N SER A 325 -0.52 40.51 -12.54
CA SER A 325 -0.31 39.21 -11.88
C SER A 325 -0.87 39.28 -10.47
N PHE A 326 -1.66 38.27 -10.11
CA PHE A 326 -2.43 38.23 -8.88
C PHE A 326 -2.12 36.94 -8.14
N ALA A 327 -1.69 37.06 -6.89
CA ALA A 327 -1.44 35.90 -6.04
C ALA A 327 -2.68 35.62 -5.18
N GLY A 328 -2.87 34.36 -4.82
CA GLY A 328 -3.91 33.97 -3.89
C GLY A 328 -3.84 32.52 -3.46
N MET A 329 -4.95 32.07 -2.88
CA MET A 329 -5.06 30.74 -2.28
C MET A 329 -6.06 29.90 -3.04
N ASN A 330 -5.82 28.60 -3.03
CA ASN A 330 -6.70 27.57 -3.57
C ASN A 330 -7.30 26.78 -2.41
N ILE A 331 -8.61 26.62 -2.41
CA ILE A 331 -9.31 25.63 -1.58
C ILE A 331 -10.26 24.85 -2.47
N GLY A 332 -10.29 23.53 -2.31
CA GLY A 332 -11.11 22.71 -3.19
C GLY A 332 -11.25 21.27 -2.73
N ALA A 333 -11.92 20.51 -3.57
CA ALA A 333 -12.07 19.07 -3.40
C ALA A 333 -12.11 18.40 -4.77
N GLY A 334 -11.73 17.14 -4.80
CA GLY A 334 -11.80 16.35 -6.02
C GLY A 334 -12.00 14.88 -5.73
N ILE A 335 -12.07 14.12 -6.82
CA ILE A 335 -12.26 12.69 -6.80
C ILE A 335 -11.46 12.06 -7.94
N ASP A 336 -10.75 11.00 -7.60
CA ASP A 336 -10.00 10.19 -8.54
C ASP A 336 -10.70 8.85 -8.73
N PHE A 337 -10.66 8.35 -9.97
CA PHE A 337 -11.07 7.00 -10.32
C PHE A 337 -9.88 6.30 -10.97
N GLU A 338 -9.30 5.35 -10.24
CA GLU A 338 -8.16 4.59 -10.71
C GLU A 338 -8.64 3.40 -11.56
N GLN A 339 -8.11 3.27 -12.77
CA GLN A 339 -8.39 2.14 -13.67
C GLN A 339 -7.13 1.29 -13.89
N ALA A 340 -7.34 0.01 -14.23
CA ALA A 340 -6.26 -0.84 -14.71
C ALA A 340 -5.52 -0.16 -15.88
N ASN A 341 -4.18 -0.23 -15.89
CA ASN A 341 -3.25 0.39 -16.87
C ASN A 341 -2.66 1.76 -16.51
N ASN A 342 -2.45 2.09 -15.23
CA ASN A 342 -1.79 3.33 -14.79
C ASN A 342 -2.52 4.64 -15.20
N ILE A 343 -3.79 4.57 -15.60
CA ILE A 343 -4.61 5.74 -15.95
C ILE A 343 -5.54 6.07 -14.79
N ILE A 344 -5.60 7.35 -14.44
CA ILE A 344 -6.48 7.91 -13.41
C ILE A 344 -7.38 8.94 -14.07
N TYR A 345 -8.69 8.77 -13.96
CA TYR A 345 -9.66 9.81 -14.29
C TYR A 345 -9.83 10.68 -13.06
N PHE A 346 -9.87 12.00 -13.24
CA PHE A 346 -10.09 12.90 -12.12
C PHE A 346 -11.15 13.94 -12.43
N GLY A 347 -11.84 14.37 -11.39
CA GLY A 347 -12.66 15.57 -11.39
C GLY A 347 -12.35 16.37 -10.14
N HIS A 348 -12.12 17.67 -10.26
CA HIS A 348 -11.98 18.53 -9.10
C HIS A 348 -12.67 19.86 -9.28
N MET A 349 -13.01 20.45 -8.14
CA MET A 349 -13.49 21.82 -8.04
C MET A 349 -12.61 22.59 -7.08
N LYS A 350 -12.35 23.86 -7.40
CA LYS A 350 -11.43 24.70 -6.65
C LYS A 350 -11.89 26.14 -6.66
N PHE A 351 -12.00 26.73 -5.49
CA PHE A 351 -12.16 28.16 -5.31
C PHE A 351 -10.78 28.80 -5.19
N ALA A 352 -10.49 29.77 -6.06
CA ALA A 352 -9.22 30.48 -6.13
C ALA A 352 -9.43 31.95 -5.75
N THR A 353 -8.81 32.36 -4.64
CA THR A 353 -8.80 33.76 -4.23
C THR A 353 -7.75 34.56 -4.99
N THR A 354 -7.92 35.87 -5.00
CA THR A 354 -7.02 36.85 -5.64
C THR A 354 -6.82 38.02 -4.68
N ASN A 355 -5.63 38.61 -4.67
CA ASN A 355 -5.28 39.77 -3.86
C ASN A 355 -5.67 41.12 -4.51
N SER A 356 -6.62 41.13 -5.44
CA SER A 356 -6.98 42.30 -6.25
C SER A 356 -8.44 42.70 -6.07
N THR A 357 -8.71 44.00 -6.04
CA THR A 357 -10.07 44.57 -6.06
C THR A 357 -10.73 44.45 -7.42
N ASP A 358 -9.94 44.37 -8.48
CA ASP A 358 -10.41 44.45 -9.87
C ASP A 358 -10.73 43.07 -10.45
N LEU A 359 -10.25 42.00 -9.81
CA LEU A 359 -10.45 40.63 -10.26
C LEU A 359 -11.09 39.79 -9.15
N SER A 360 -12.36 39.43 -9.36
CA SER A 360 -13.08 38.58 -8.42
C SER A 360 -12.43 37.20 -8.28
N SER A 361 -12.46 36.67 -7.06
CA SER A 361 -12.14 35.27 -6.81
C SER A 361 -13.01 34.38 -7.68
N HIS A 362 -12.43 33.31 -8.24
CA HIS A 362 -13.09 32.49 -9.24
C HIS A 362 -13.18 31.03 -8.79
N PHE A 363 -14.21 30.35 -9.25
CA PHE A 363 -14.41 28.93 -9.02
C PHE A 363 -14.07 28.16 -10.30
N LEU A 364 -13.26 27.12 -10.18
CA LEU A 364 -12.83 26.28 -11.29
C LEU A 364 -13.41 24.89 -11.10
N LEU A 365 -14.10 24.38 -12.12
CA LEU A 365 -14.45 22.97 -12.24
C LEU A 365 -13.58 22.36 -13.34
N MET A 366 -12.93 21.23 -13.09
CA MET A 366 -12.04 20.56 -14.05
C MET A 366 -12.25 19.05 -14.03
N VAL A 367 -12.19 18.44 -15.21
CA VAL A 367 -12.15 16.99 -15.39
C VAL A 367 -10.99 16.62 -16.31
N GLY A 368 -10.39 15.46 -16.12
CA GLY A 368 -9.26 15.06 -16.95
C GLY A 368 -8.70 13.68 -16.64
N LEU A 369 -7.50 13.46 -17.16
CA LEU A 369 -6.77 12.20 -17.09
C LEU A 369 -5.36 12.44 -16.54
N ARG A 370 -4.88 11.49 -15.75
CA ARG A 370 -3.51 11.41 -15.24
C ARG A 370 -2.92 10.05 -15.59
N TYR A 371 -1.64 10.05 -15.98
CA TYR A 371 -0.85 8.85 -16.17
C TYR A 371 0.12 8.67 -15.00
N LYS A 372 0.14 7.48 -14.41
CA LYS A 372 1.02 7.11 -13.30
C LYS A 372 2.35 6.60 -13.85
N ILE A 373 3.42 7.30 -13.48
CA ILE A 373 4.79 6.95 -13.81
C ILE A 373 5.38 6.28 -12.56
N LYS A 374 5.66 4.98 -12.65
CA LYS A 374 6.39 4.22 -11.63
C LYS A 374 7.89 4.35 -11.94
N TRP A 375 8.68 4.85 -11.01
CA TRP A 375 10.15 4.94 -11.10
C TRP A 375 10.79 4.11 -10.01
#